data_AF-D8RV85-F1
#
_entry.id   AF-D8RV85-F1
#
_cell.length_a   1.000
_cell.length_b   1.000
_cell.length_c   1.000
_cell.angle_alpha   90.00
_cell.angle_beta   90.00
_cell.angle_gamma   90.00
#
_symmetry.space_group_name_H-M   'P 1'
#
loop_
_entity.id
_entity.type
_entity.pdbx_description
1 polymer ?
#
loop_
_entity_poly.entity_id
_entity_poly.type
_entity_poly.pdbx_seq_one_letter_code
_entity_poly.pdbx_strand_id
1 'polypeptide(L)'
;FPPFLVTLLCVTDQAVPDGVDVLSLSVGPNGLPRRNLTFMSTFDLALLSAVKAGVFVTQAVGNGGPYPRTSLSFSPWIFSVAAATHDRAYPNAITLGSITGTGLACKIHATGTNGSFSLITAADATNGNVSRILVDECQDAGNYNRSLVSGRILVCSYSLRYLFGVSTLADTVAAVQELRASGLVFLATPDVDGHSFPPSPIGFPVIIIPSSKDSAVKFIRHLSWILTISLHLPPGVAPLLQHIHGHGHHSRRPHQGGDVLVPDVNSNNLDVADVLKPNILPPGNLIWAAWSSIGSDEREFEGQEFALISGASMATPHIAGIAALVKQRFPSLSPAGIASAMSTTALTLDSNGQPLLAQHPSSNVDSILGPATPFDFGAGFVNPAAAIDPGLIFDAGFRDYIQFLCSIPALSNSTVSAATGSSFFTSSSFASDLNTPYVSIASLNGARSVVRIATSVSERDEAYNATLVVPAGVSVTVQPSSFSVRGGQLVKLTLTLKALVTSSAPIFGELLLDGDRGHRLHLPICVSSKIASSGTS
;
A
#
# COMPACT_ATOMS: atom_id res chain seq x y z
N PHE A 1 18.65 16.91 -4.59
CA PHE A 1 18.83 15.47 -4.83
C PHE A 1 20.24 14.94 -4.65
N PRO A 2 21.35 15.54 -5.17
CA PRO A 2 22.66 14.90 -5.06
C PRO A 2 23.13 14.55 -3.64
N PRO A 3 22.90 15.36 -2.57
CA PRO A 3 23.35 14.97 -1.24
C PRO A 3 22.56 13.79 -0.64
N PHE A 4 21.28 13.64 -0.98
CA PHE A 4 20.42 12.63 -0.36
C PHE A 4 20.63 11.23 -0.93
N LEU A 5 20.82 11.13 -2.26
CA LEU A 5 21.14 9.86 -2.91
C LEU A 5 22.49 9.32 -2.45
N VAL A 6 23.50 10.19 -2.31
CA VAL A 6 24.83 9.79 -1.82
C VAL A 6 24.73 9.24 -0.39
N THR A 7 24.00 9.92 0.51
CA THR A 7 23.77 9.40 1.87
C THR A 7 23.10 8.03 1.85
N LEU A 8 22.07 7.84 1.03
CA LEU A 8 21.34 6.57 0.95
C LEU A 8 22.24 5.43 0.42
N LEU A 9 23.11 5.72 -0.54
CA LEU A 9 24.14 4.78 -1.01
C LEU A 9 25.12 4.43 0.12
N CYS A 10 25.65 5.42 0.84
CA CYS A 10 26.57 5.18 1.96
C CYS A 10 25.94 4.33 3.07
N VAL A 11 24.68 4.61 3.44
CA VAL A 11 23.96 3.81 4.44
C VAL A 11 23.75 2.37 3.96
N THR A 12 23.39 2.18 2.70
CA THR A 12 23.24 0.84 2.10
C THR A 12 24.57 0.09 2.11
N ASP A 13 25.66 0.74 1.71
CA ASP A 13 26.99 0.16 1.63
C ASP A 13 27.57 -0.18 3.02
N GLN A 14 27.24 0.60 4.05
CA GLN A 14 27.66 0.34 5.43
C GLN A 14 26.80 -0.73 6.13
N ALA A 15 25.49 -0.79 5.85
CA ALA A 15 24.61 -1.74 6.53
C ALA A 15 24.93 -3.22 6.21
N VAL A 16 25.39 -3.50 4.99
CA VAL A 16 25.75 -4.87 4.57
C VAL A 16 26.92 -5.45 5.38
N PRO A 17 28.10 -4.80 5.51
CA PRO A 17 29.18 -5.29 6.36
C PRO A 17 28.85 -5.25 7.87
N ASP A 18 27.89 -4.42 8.29
CA ASP A 18 27.35 -4.46 9.67
C ASP A 18 26.52 -5.74 9.93
N GLY A 19 26.22 -6.53 8.89
CA GLY A 19 25.60 -7.85 9.01
C GLY A 19 24.08 -7.84 9.08
N VAL A 20 23.41 -6.84 8.49
CA VAL A 20 21.94 -6.81 8.45
C VAL A 20 21.37 -7.92 7.56
N ASP A 21 20.31 -8.58 8.00
CA ASP A 21 19.59 -9.58 7.19
C ASP A 21 18.56 -8.93 6.23
N VAL A 22 18.00 -7.79 6.63
CA VAL A 22 16.90 -7.11 5.93
C VAL A 22 17.15 -5.60 5.88
N LEU A 23 16.99 -5.00 4.70
CA LEU A 23 16.96 -3.56 4.47
C LEU A 23 15.53 -3.12 4.18
N SER A 24 14.98 -2.27 5.06
CA SER A 24 13.63 -1.70 4.93
C SER A 24 13.69 -0.26 4.43
N LEU A 25 13.25 -0.02 3.19
CA LEU A 25 13.37 1.26 2.51
C LEU A 25 12.00 1.88 2.26
N SER A 26 11.51 2.64 3.23
CA SER A 26 10.31 3.49 3.09
C SER A 26 10.61 4.80 2.36
N VAL A 27 11.38 4.70 1.27
CA VAL A 27 11.87 5.82 0.46
C VAL A 27 12.03 5.38 -1.00
N GLY A 28 11.83 6.31 -1.92
CA GLY A 28 12.02 6.10 -3.36
C GLY A 28 12.31 7.41 -4.09
N PRO A 29 12.62 7.36 -5.39
CA PRO A 29 12.80 8.56 -6.19
C PRO A 29 11.50 9.37 -6.27
N ASN A 30 11.56 10.70 -6.29
CA ASN A 30 10.36 11.56 -6.28
C ASN A 30 9.58 11.60 -7.62
N GLY A 31 9.89 10.70 -8.55
CA GLY A 31 9.30 10.63 -9.87
C GLY A 31 10.07 9.69 -10.80
N LEU A 32 9.48 9.38 -11.94
CA LEU A 32 10.12 8.56 -12.96
C LEU A 32 11.44 9.22 -13.42
N PRO A 33 12.55 8.46 -13.54
CA PRO A 33 13.78 8.99 -14.08
C PRO A 33 13.53 9.54 -15.48
N ARG A 34 13.94 10.77 -15.81
CA ARG A 34 13.68 11.37 -17.14
C ARG A 34 14.67 10.95 -18.23
N ARG A 35 15.79 10.32 -17.86
CA ARG A 35 16.92 10.02 -18.76
C ARG A 35 17.73 8.76 -18.43
N ASN A 36 17.33 7.98 -17.42
CA ASN A 36 18.11 6.83 -16.95
C ASN A 36 17.39 5.52 -17.22
N LEU A 37 18.17 4.48 -17.49
CA LEU A 37 17.77 3.09 -17.61
C LEU A 37 17.06 2.63 -16.32
N THR A 38 15.83 2.12 -16.42
CA THR A 38 14.94 1.79 -15.27
C THR A 38 15.59 0.90 -14.19
N PHE A 39 16.50 0.00 -14.56
CA PHE A 39 17.09 -1.01 -13.67
C PHE A 39 18.58 -0.80 -13.37
N MET A 40 19.18 0.29 -13.88
CA MET A 40 20.62 0.54 -13.81
C MET A 40 20.94 1.89 -13.15
N SER A 41 20.01 2.41 -12.33
CA SER A 41 20.34 3.55 -11.49
C SER A 41 21.42 3.14 -10.49
N THR A 42 22.26 4.09 -10.06
CA THR A 42 23.29 3.82 -9.04
C THR A 42 22.68 3.25 -7.76
N PHE A 43 21.46 3.69 -7.42
CA PHE A 43 20.73 3.16 -6.27
C PHE A 43 20.32 1.70 -6.46
N ASP A 44 19.74 1.35 -7.61
CA ASP A 44 19.34 -0.03 -7.91
C ASP A 44 20.53 -0.99 -7.90
N LEU A 45 21.69 -0.56 -8.41
CA LEU A 45 22.93 -1.35 -8.42
C LEU A 45 23.52 -1.56 -7.01
N ALA A 46 23.42 -0.55 -6.14
CA ALA A 46 23.81 -0.70 -4.74
C ALA A 46 22.90 -1.72 -4.02
N LEU A 47 21.59 -1.65 -4.26
CA LEU A 47 20.65 -2.63 -3.71
C LEU A 47 20.85 -4.03 -4.29
N LEU A 48 21.21 -4.15 -5.58
CA LEU A 48 21.59 -5.44 -6.17
C LEU A 48 22.83 -6.03 -5.48
N SER A 49 23.79 -5.19 -5.10
CA SER A 49 24.99 -5.61 -4.37
C SER A 49 24.66 -6.08 -2.95
N ALA A 50 23.70 -5.44 -2.27
CA ALA A 50 23.19 -5.93 -0.99
C ALA A 50 22.49 -7.29 -1.14
N VAL A 51 21.66 -7.46 -2.17
CA VAL A 51 21.00 -8.74 -2.47
C VAL A 51 22.03 -9.84 -2.80
N LYS A 52 23.10 -9.50 -3.51
CA LYS A 52 24.23 -10.42 -3.77
C LYS A 52 24.89 -10.89 -2.46
N ALA A 53 24.95 -10.03 -1.45
CA ALA A 53 25.45 -10.37 -0.12
C ALA A 53 24.43 -11.17 0.74
N GLY A 54 23.25 -11.47 0.21
CA GLY A 54 22.22 -12.24 0.91
C GLY A 54 21.23 -11.41 1.73
N VAL A 55 21.30 -10.07 1.62
CA VAL A 55 20.41 -9.15 2.33
C VAL A 55 19.09 -9.01 1.58
N PHE A 56 17.97 -9.21 2.27
CA PHE A 56 16.65 -8.99 1.70
C PHE A 56 16.34 -7.50 1.63
N VAL A 57 16.00 -6.98 0.45
CA VAL A 57 15.70 -5.56 0.25
C VAL A 57 14.21 -5.39 -0.02
N THR A 58 13.54 -4.58 0.80
CA THR A 58 12.14 -4.20 0.58
C THR A 58 11.98 -2.69 0.46
N GLN A 59 11.14 -2.25 -0.48
CA GLN A 59 10.97 -0.84 -0.79
C GLN A 59 9.50 -0.47 -1.03
N ALA A 60 9.09 0.70 -0.55
CA ALA A 60 7.77 1.26 -0.86
C ALA A 60 7.64 1.57 -2.37
N VAL A 61 6.49 1.27 -2.98
CA VAL A 61 6.22 1.67 -4.38
C VAL A 61 5.95 3.16 -4.56
N GLY A 62 5.66 3.88 -3.47
CA GLY A 62 5.22 5.27 -3.47
C GLY A 62 3.70 5.41 -3.38
N ASN A 63 3.23 6.65 -3.19
CA ASN A 63 1.83 6.98 -2.94
C ASN A 63 1.16 7.72 -4.13
N GLY A 64 1.73 7.60 -5.34
CA GLY A 64 1.32 8.37 -6.51
C GLY A 64 0.10 7.84 -7.27
N GLY A 65 -0.52 6.74 -6.81
CA GLY A 65 -1.72 6.15 -7.40
C GLY A 65 -2.94 7.09 -7.39
N PRO A 66 -4.07 6.69 -7.98
CA PRO A 66 -4.39 5.39 -8.59
C PRO A 66 -4.10 5.32 -10.10
N TYR A 67 -3.48 6.35 -10.68
CA TYR A 67 -3.19 6.35 -12.11
C TYR A 67 -2.12 5.31 -12.47
N PRO A 68 -2.23 4.66 -13.65
CA PRO A 68 -1.22 3.75 -14.13
C PRO A 68 0.18 4.38 -14.18
N ARG A 69 1.22 3.56 -13.96
CA ARG A 69 2.65 3.93 -14.12
C ARG A 69 3.15 4.93 -13.07
N THR A 70 2.67 4.78 -11.84
CA THR A 70 3.01 5.66 -10.71
C THR A 70 3.97 5.04 -9.70
N SER A 71 4.28 3.74 -9.82
CA SER A 71 5.32 3.09 -9.01
C SER A 71 6.67 3.72 -9.23
N LEU A 72 7.50 3.69 -8.19
CA LEU A 72 8.85 4.21 -8.15
C LEU A 72 9.89 3.13 -7.80
N SER A 73 9.45 1.87 -7.69
CA SER A 73 10.29 0.70 -7.39
C SER A 73 10.08 -0.37 -8.45
N PHE A 74 11.11 -0.64 -9.25
CA PHE A 74 11.00 -1.43 -10.48
C PHE A 74 11.86 -2.70 -10.48
N SER A 75 13.03 -2.65 -9.86
CA SER A 75 14.05 -3.68 -10.00
C SER A 75 13.58 -5.06 -9.50
N PRO A 76 13.84 -6.16 -10.24
CA PRO A 76 13.38 -7.50 -9.85
C PRO A 76 13.98 -8.02 -8.53
N TRP A 77 15.16 -7.53 -8.15
CA TRP A 77 15.83 -7.88 -6.89
C TRP A 77 15.33 -7.06 -5.69
N ILE A 78 14.49 -6.05 -5.91
CA ILE A 78 13.87 -5.26 -4.84
C ILE A 78 12.47 -5.81 -4.61
N PHE A 79 12.09 -6.10 -3.36
CA PHE A 79 10.74 -6.54 -3.04
C PHE A 79 9.83 -5.34 -2.75
N SER A 80 9.04 -4.95 -3.75
CA SER A 80 8.28 -3.71 -3.77
C SER A 80 6.91 -3.86 -3.11
N VAL A 81 6.55 -2.90 -2.26
CA VAL A 81 5.43 -3.03 -1.33
C VAL A 81 4.37 -1.96 -1.58
N ALA A 82 3.12 -2.38 -1.81
CA ALA A 82 1.94 -1.52 -1.89
C ALA A 82 1.27 -1.34 -0.51
N ALA A 83 0.17 -0.59 -0.43
CA ALA A 83 -0.53 -0.34 0.83
C ALA A 83 -2.01 -0.72 0.75
N ALA A 84 -2.46 -1.56 1.69
CA ALA A 84 -3.87 -1.88 1.90
C ALA A 84 -4.43 -1.19 3.13
N THR A 85 -5.77 -1.13 3.16
CA THR A 85 -6.53 -0.94 4.40
C THR A 85 -6.58 -2.22 5.23
N HIS A 86 -7.07 -2.06 6.46
CA HIS A 86 -7.31 -3.16 7.39
C HIS A 86 -8.73 -3.03 7.97
N ASP A 87 -9.19 -4.07 8.65
CA ASP A 87 -10.52 -4.16 9.26
C ASP A 87 -10.70 -3.31 10.53
N ARG A 88 -9.59 -2.83 11.12
CA ARG A 88 -9.65 -1.93 12.28
C ARG A 88 -10.24 -0.57 11.90
N ALA A 89 -11.28 -0.17 12.61
CA ALA A 89 -11.87 1.15 12.54
C ALA A 89 -11.67 1.90 13.88
N TYR A 90 -11.59 3.23 13.79
CA TYR A 90 -11.54 4.13 14.95
C TYR A 90 -12.82 4.99 14.98
N PRO A 91 -13.99 4.39 15.32
CA PRO A 91 -15.26 5.10 15.26
C PRO A 91 -15.40 6.08 16.43
N ASN A 92 -15.74 7.33 16.13
CA ASN A 92 -16.29 8.29 17.08
C ASN A 92 -17.65 8.76 16.53
N ALA A 93 -18.73 8.59 17.29
CA ALA A 93 -20.09 8.82 16.79
C ALA A 93 -20.82 9.97 17.53
N ILE A 94 -21.56 10.78 16.78
CA ILE A 94 -22.61 11.69 17.28
C ILE A 94 -23.95 11.17 16.79
N THR A 95 -24.86 10.86 17.70
CA THR A 95 -26.23 10.48 17.37
C THR A 95 -27.09 11.71 17.06
N LEU A 96 -26.75 12.46 16.00
CA LEU A 96 -27.62 13.45 15.40
C LEU A 96 -28.11 12.87 14.06
N GLY A 97 -29.27 12.20 14.07
CA GLY A 97 -29.84 11.64 12.84
C GLY A 97 -28.94 10.59 12.13
N SER A 98 -28.20 9.76 12.88
CA SER A 98 -27.33 8.68 12.37
C SER A 98 -26.13 9.15 11.53
N ILE A 99 -25.24 9.95 12.13
CA ILE A 99 -23.95 10.35 11.53
C ILE A 99 -22.81 9.66 12.30
N THR A 100 -21.92 8.99 11.58
CA THR A 100 -20.71 8.39 12.13
C THR A 100 -19.50 9.19 11.66
N GLY A 101 -18.60 9.54 12.59
CA GLY A 101 -17.34 10.20 12.30
C GLY A 101 -16.15 9.32 12.69
N THR A 102 -14.95 9.86 12.52
CA THR A 102 -13.69 9.19 12.84
C THR A 102 -12.90 10.01 13.85
N GLY A 103 -12.13 9.37 14.74
CA GLY A 103 -11.22 10.07 15.65
C GLY A 103 -10.72 9.20 16.80
N LEU A 104 -9.66 9.66 17.46
CA LEU A 104 -9.15 9.10 18.73
C LEU A 104 -9.42 10.03 19.94
N ALA A 105 -10.35 10.97 19.79
CA ALA A 105 -10.64 11.95 20.83
C ALA A 105 -11.19 11.32 22.12
N CYS A 106 -10.90 11.95 23.26
CA CYS A 106 -11.50 11.57 24.54
C CYS A 106 -13.03 11.59 24.49
N LYS A 107 -13.66 10.61 25.15
CA LYS A 107 -15.13 10.55 25.29
C LYS A 107 -15.63 11.82 25.99
N ILE A 108 -16.73 12.40 25.52
CA ILE A 108 -17.51 13.38 26.31
C ILE A 108 -18.02 12.65 27.55
N HIS A 109 -17.44 12.94 28.72
CA HIS A 109 -18.04 12.52 29.99
C HIS A 109 -19.23 13.45 30.27
N ALA A 110 -20.42 13.08 29.79
CA ALA A 110 -21.64 13.64 30.34
C ALA A 110 -21.77 13.08 31.77
N THR A 111 -21.52 13.91 32.77
CA THR A 111 -21.90 13.61 34.15
C THR A 111 -23.43 13.59 34.22
N GLY A 112 -24.02 12.43 33.92
CA GLY A 112 -25.46 12.21 33.90
C GLY A 112 -25.92 11.51 32.61
N THR A 113 -26.75 10.50 32.79
CA THR A 113 -27.46 9.79 31.72
C THR A 113 -28.19 10.77 30.79
N ASN A 114 -27.82 10.80 29.51
CA ASN A 114 -28.40 11.63 28.44
C ASN A 114 -28.20 13.15 28.58
N GLY A 115 -26.96 13.62 28.67
CA GLY A 115 -26.63 15.04 28.49
C GLY A 115 -26.80 15.45 27.03
N SER A 116 -27.75 16.35 26.77
CA SER A 116 -27.97 16.87 25.42
C SER A 116 -27.27 18.20 25.18
N PHE A 117 -26.48 18.28 24.12
CA PHE A 117 -25.72 19.49 23.79
C PHE A 117 -26.32 20.19 22.56
N SER A 118 -26.35 21.52 22.59
CA SER A 118 -26.72 22.34 21.43
C SER A 118 -25.51 22.57 20.53
N LEU A 119 -25.73 22.59 19.22
CA LEU A 119 -24.70 22.95 18.22
C LEU A 119 -24.70 24.45 17.96
N ILE A 120 -23.54 24.97 17.58
CA ILE A 120 -23.40 26.30 16.99
C ILE A 120 -22.32 26.27 15.91
N THR A 121 -22.57 26.88 14.76
CA THR A 121 -21.55 26.98 13.70
C THR A 121 -20.56 28.09 14.02
N ALA A 122 -19.32 27.96 13.57
CA ALA A 122 -18.31 29.00 13.71
C ALA A 122 -18.81 30.35 13.17
N ALA A 123 -19.50 30.35 12.03
CA ALA A 123 -20.08 31.54 11.41
C ALA A 123 -21.15 32.22 12.28
N ASP A 124 -22.00 31.46 12.98
CA ASP A 124 -23.05 32.00 13.86
C ASP A 124 -22.50 32.45 15.22
N ALA A 125 -21.28 32.04 15.57
CA ALA A 125 -20.64 32.34 16.83
C ALA A 125 -19.76 33.61 16.81
N THR A 126 -19.62 34.31 15.69
CA THR A 126 -18.63 35.40 15.54
C THR A 126 -19.00 36.72 16.25
N ASN A 127 -17.97 37.51 16.59
CA ASN A 127 -18.08 38.85 17.19
C ASN A 127 -18.33 39.98 16.16
N GLY A 128 -19.04 39.73 15.07
CA GLY A 128 -19.37 40.73 14.06
C GLY A 128 -18.92 40.36 12.64
N ASN A 129 -18.58 41.37 11.84
CA ASN A 129 -18.37 41.23 10.39
C ASN A 129 -16.95 40.75 10.03
N VAL A 130 -16.55 39.59 10.56
CA VAL A 130 -15.29 38.92 10.21
C VAL A 130 -15.50 38.07 8.96
N SER A 131 -14.49 38.02 8.07
CA SER A 131 -14.56 37.19 6.85
C SER A 131 -14.72 35.70 7.21
N ARG A 132 -15.75 35.05 6.63
CA ARG A 132 -16.10 33.64 6.90
C ARG A 132 -14.93 32.67 6.71
N ILE A 133 -14.08 32.92 5.69
CA ILE A 133 -12.90 32.09 5.36
C ILE A 133 -11.86 32.05 6.50
N LEU A 134 -11.83 33.05 7.37
CA LEU A 134 -10.89 33.13 8.50
C LEU A 134 -11.45 32.51 9.78
N VAL A 135 -12.77 32.39 9.90
CA VAL A 135 -13.45 31.93 11.12
C VAL A 135 -13.98 30.51 11.01
N ASP A 136 -14.20 29.96 9.82
CA ASP A 136 -14.76 28.62 9.74
C ASP A 136 -13.82 27.55 10.35
N GLU A 137 -12.50 27.80 10.39
CA GLU A 137 -11.49 26.87 10.95
C GLU A 137 -11.22 27.03 12.46
N CYS A 138 -11.88 27.96 13.14
CA CYS A 138 -11.77 28.13 14.60
C CYS A 138 -10.35 28.28 15.17
N GLN A 139 -9.45 28.95 14.45
CA GLN A 139 -8.03 29.06 14.84
C GLN A 139 -7.75 30.07 15.98
N ASP A 140 -8.66 31.01 16.23
CA ASP A 140 -8.46 32.08 17.22
C ASP A 140 -9.76 32.41 17.94
N ALA A 141 -9.78 32.21 19.27
CA ALA A 141 -10.92 32.42 20.15
C ALA A 141 -11.44 33.86 20.14
N GLY A 142 -10.58 34.86 19.88
CA GLY A 142 -10.95 36.28 19.89
C GLY A 142 -12.02 36.65 18.85
N ASN A 143 -12.15 35.83 17.80
CA ASN A 143 -13.14 36.04 16.75
C ASN A 143 -14.57 35.62 17.13
N TYR A 144 -14.75 34.92 18.26
CA TYR A 144 -16.05 34.35 18.67
C TYR A 144 -16.59 34.96 19.96
N ASN A 145 -17.91 35.02 20.05
CA ASN A 145 -18.60 35.40 21.25
C ASN A 145 -18.67 34.22 22.22
N ARG A 146 -17.83 34.27 23.26
CA ARG A 146 -17.77 33.25 24.31
C ARG A 146 -19.14 32.89 24.91
N SER A 147 -20.05 33.85 25.05
CA SER A 147 -21.37 33.60 25.64
C SER A 147 -22.27 32.73 24.77
N LEU A 148 -22.05 32.75 23.44
CA LEU A 148 -22.79 31.92 22.49
C LEU A 148 -22.23 30.49 22.40
N VAL A 149 -20.92 30.32 22.62
CA VAL A 149 -20.21 29.03 22.46
C VAL A 149 -20.15 28.22 23.77
N SER A 150 -20.06 28.90 24.92
CA SER A 150 -19.89 28.24 26.22
C SER A 150 -20.98 27.19 26.48
N GLY A 151 -20.57 25.95 26.77
CA GLY A 151 -21.47 24.83 27.05
C GLY A 151 -22.07 24.15 25.80
N ARG A 152 -21.80 24.65 24.59
CA ARG A 152 -22.28 24.09 23.31
C ARG A 152 -21.19 23.32 22.58
N ILE A 153 -21.57 22.60 21.54
CA ILE A 153 -20.62 21.98 20.61
C ILE A 153 -20.38 22.96 19.47
N LEU A 154 -19.13 23.37 19.28
CA LEU A 154 -18.73 24.27 18.19
C LEU A 154 -18.47 23.45 16.92
N VAL A 155 -18.97 23.93 15.79
CA VAL A 155 -18.76 23.30 14.47
C VAL A 155 -17.76 24.15 13.69
N CYS A 156 -16.62 23.55 13.40
CA CYS A 156 -15.52 24.15 12.66
C CYS A 156 -15.20 23.30 11.42
N SER A 157 -14.47 23.87 10.48
CA SER A 157 -14.06 23.23 9.24
C SER A 157 -12.55 23.02 9.18
N TYR A 158 -12.13 22.08 8.33
CA TYR A 158 -10.73 21.92 7.95
C TYR A 158 -10.63 22.01 6.43
N SER A 159 -9.79 22.94 5.98
CA SER A 159 -9.56 23.24 4.56
C SER A 159 -8.11 22.96 4.15
N LEU A 160 -7.77 23.27 2.90
CA LEU A 160 -6.40 23.18 2.37
C LEU A 160 -5.35 23.89 3.26
N ARG A 161 -5.75 24.85 4.09
CA ARG A 161 -4.86 25.54 5.03
C ARG A 161 -4.22 24.60 6.06
N TYR A 162 -4.89 23.50 6.40
CA TYR A 162 -4.29 22.45 7.23
C TYR A 162 -3.19 21.71 6.47
N LEU A 163 -3.42 21.39 5.19
CA LEU A 163 -2.41 20.72 4.35
C LEU A 163 -1.16 21.58 4.13
N PHE A 164 -1.31 22.91 4.10
CA PHE A 164 -0.19 23.85 4.00
C PHE A 164 0.42 24.24 5.36
N GLY A 165 -0.09 23.71 6.48
CA GLY A 165 0.41 24.01 7.82
C GLY A 165 0.18 25.47 8.26
N VAL A 166 -0.81 26.15 7.68
CA VAL A 166 -1.23 27.50 8.09
C VAL A 166 -2.18 27.43 9.29
N SER A 167 -3.00 26.36 9.35
CA SER A 167 -3.96 26.10 10.41
C SER A 167 -3.62 24.78 11.07
N THR A 168 -3.82 24.65 12.39
CA THR A 168 -3.54 23.41 13.13
C THR A 168 -4.71 23.00 14.00
N LEU A 169 -4.82 21.69 14.24
CA LEU A 169 -5.85 21.15 15.13
C LEU A 169 -5.59 21.56 16.58
N ALA A 170 -4.32 21.71 16.97
CA ALA A 170 -3.93 22.17 18.29
C ALA A 170 -4.48 23.58 18.57
N ASP A 171 -4.32 24.50 17.61
CA ASP A 171 -4.85 25.87 17.72
C ASP A 171 -6.38 25.86 17.76
N THR A 172 -7.04 25.02 16.95
CA THR A 172 -8.50 24.82 17.03
C THR A 172 -8.95 24.38 18.40
N VAL A 173 -8.31 23.34 18.94
CA VAL A 173 -8.68 22.77 20.24
C VAL A 173 -8.43 23.79 21.35
N ALA A 174 -7.32 24.53 21.30
CA ALA A 174 -7.02 25.60 22.24
C ALA A 174 -8.09 26.71 22.22
N ALA A 175 -8.47 27.17 21.03
CA ALA A 175 -9.51 28.19 20.88
C ALA A 175 -10.88 27.72 21.41
N VAL A 176 -11.26 26.48 21.07
CA VAL A 176 -12.52 25.87 21.52
C VAL A 176 -12.56 25.71 23.05
N GLN A 177 -11.44 25.33 23.66
CA GLN A 177 -11.30 25.21 25.12
C GLN A 177 -11.38 26.57 25.81
N GLU A 178 -10.73 27.61 25.25
CA GLU A 178 -10.80 28.98 25.77
C GLU A 178 -12.25 29.51 25.79
N LEU A 179 -13.00 29.20 24.71
CA LEU A 179 -14.43 29.51 24.58
C LEU A 179 -15.34 28.70 25.51
N ARG A 180 -14.80 27.70 26.23
CA ARG A 180 -15.54 26.77 27.10
C ARG A 180 -16.62 25.97 26.36
N ALA A 181 -16.35 25.59 25.11
CA ALA A 181 -17.22 24.66 24.41
C ALA A 181 -17.18 23.28 25.09
N SER A 182 -18.27 22.52 24.98
CA SER A 182 -18.38 21.15 25.50
C SER A 182 -17.84 20.10 24.54
N GLY A 183 -17.59 20.47 23.28
CA GLY A 183 -17.05 19.60 22.24
C GLY A 183 -16.85 20.32 20.91
N LEU A 184 -16.20 19.63 19.98
CA LEU A 184 -15.89 20.13 18.63
C LEU A 184 -16.39 19.13 17.58
N VAL A 185 -17.06 19.65 16.55
CA VAL A 185 -17.31 18.92 15.29
C VAL A 185 -16.44 19.55 14.22
N PHE A 186 -15.66 18.73 13.54
CA PHE A 186 -14.67 19.16 12.58
C PHE A 186 -15.00 18.62 11.19
N LEU A 187 -15.36 19.51 10.26
CA LEU A 187 -15.95 19.18 8.96
C LEU A 187 -14.95 19.37 7.83
N ALA A 188 -14.82 18.37 6.96
CA ALA A 188 -14.09 18.52 5.70
C ALA A 188 -14.78 19.52 4.77
N THR A 189 -14.01 20.45 4.21
CA THR A 189 -14.46 21.31 3.11
C THR A 189 -14.24 20.62 1.75
N PRO A 190 -14.93 21.02 0.67
CA PRO A 190 -14.78 20.36 -0.64
C PRO A 190 -13.37 20.42 -1.22
N ASP A 191 -12.56 21.40 -0.84
CA ASP A 191 -11.18 21.58 -1.29
C ASP A 191 -10.18 20.58 -0.68
N VAL A 192 -10.59 19.83 0.36
CA VAL A 192 -9.81 18.73 0.95
C VAL A 192 -10.40 17.36 0.65
N ASP A 193 -11.39 17.26 -0.25
CA ASP A 193 -11.95 15.97 -0.65
C ASP A 193 -10.86 15.07 -1.26
N GLY A 194 -10.77 13.84 -0.76
CA GLY A 194 -9.71 12.89 -1.10
C GLY A 194 -8.55 12.86 -0.11
N HIS A 195 -8.41 13.86 0.75
CA HIS A 195 -7.49 13.87 1.88
C HIS A 195 -8.23 13.53 3.17
N SER A 196 -7.91 12.37 3.76
CA SER A 196 -8.45 11.97 5.06
C SER A 196 -7.59 12.57 6.17
N PHE A 197 -8.17 13.41 7.01
CA PHE A 197 -7.52 13.86 8.23
C PHE A 197 -7.25 12.62 9.12
N PRO A 198 -5.99 12.33 9.50
CA PRO A 198 -5.70 11.12 10.25
C PRO A 198 -6.32 11.21 11.65
N PRO A 199 -6.77 10.09 12.25
CA PRO A 199 -7.26 10.10 13.62
C PRO A 199 -6.12 10.50 14.57
N SER A 200 -6.15 11.72 15.09
CA SER A 200 -5.18 12.20 16.07
C SER A 200 -5.70 11.98 17.51
N PRO A 201 -4.83 11.62 18.46
CA PRO A 201 -5.19 11.57 19.87
C PRO A 201 -5.44 12.99 20.39
N ILE A 202 -6.68 13.27 20.81
CA ILE A 202 -7.08 14.61 21.26
C ILE A 202 -7.64 14.50 22.68
N GLY A 203 -7.03 15.23 23.61
CA GLY A 203 -7.45 15.31 25.02
C GLY A 203 -8.77 16.07 25.26
N PHE A 204 -9.49 16.39 24.20
CA PHE A 204 -10.75 17.13 24.18
C PHE A 204 -11.76 16.38 23.31
N PRO A 205 -13.06 16.44 23.59
CA PRO A 205 -14.01 15.70 22.77
C PRO A 205 -14.20 16.31 21.37
N VAL A 206 -13.75 15.56 20.37
CA VAL A 206 -13.77 15.96 18.95
C VAL A 206 -14.33 14.83 18.08
N ILE A 207 -15.16 15.19 17.11
CA ILE A 207 -15.57 14.30 16.02
C ILE A 207 -15.17 14.91 14.69
N ILE A 208 -14.45 14.12 13.89
CA ILE A 208 -14.00 14.52 12.57
C ILE A 208 -14.91 13.83 11.54
N ILE A 209 -15.47 14.64 10.65
CA ILE A 209 -16.26 14.19 9.50
C ILE A 209 -15.39 14.38 8.26
N PRO A 210 -14.76 13.31 7.75
CA PRO A 210 -13.70 13.40 6.74
C PRO A 210 -14.21 13.59 5.31
N SER A 211 -15.52 13.66 5.07
CA SER A 211 -16.10 13.80 3.73
C SER A 211 -16.96 15.06 3.63
N SER A 212 -16.68 15.92 2.64
CA SER A 212 -17.49 17.12 2.41
C SER A 212 -18.94 16.80 2.05
N LYS A 213 -19.21 15.63 1.45
CA LYS A 213 -20.57 15.17 1.12
C LYS A 213 -21.36 14.78 2.37
N ASP A 214 -20.71 14.10 3.32
CA ASP A 214 -21.32 13.82 4.63
C ASP A 214 -21.52 15.12 5.42
N SER A 215 -20.59 16.08 5.29
CA SER A 215 -20.69 17.43 5.84
C SER A 215 -21.85 18.24 5.23
N ALA A 216 -22.11 18.12 3.91
CA ALA A 216 -23.08 18.95 3.19
C ALA A 216 -24.51 18.39 3.22
N VAL A 217 -24.69 17.07 3.08
CA VAL A 217 -26.03 16.47 2.85
C VAL A 217 -26.83 16.28 4.15
N LYS A 218 -26.16 16.14 5.30
CA LYS A 218 -26.83 15.94 6.60
C LYS A 218 -26.83 17.16 7.52
N PHE A 219 -25.83 18.04 7.42
CA PHE A 219 -25.64 19.13 8.38
C PHE A 219 -26.44 20.40 8.02
N ILE A 220 -26.49 20.78 6.74
CA ILE A 220 -27.17 22.01 6.28
C ILE A 220 -28.70 21.86 6.33
N ARG A 221 -29.23 20.64 6.13
CA ARG A 221 -30.68 20.39 6.04
C ARG A 221 -31.42 20.44 7.38
N HIS A 222 -30.71 20.54 8.51
CA HIS A 222 -31.28 20.56 9.87
C HIS A 222 -31.04 21.87 10.64
N LEU A 223 -30.42 22.89 10.01
CA LEU A 223 -30.25 24.23 10.58
C LEU A 223 -31.52 25.10 10.51
N SER A 224 -32.69 24.48 10.55
CA SER A 224 -33.94 25.17 10.82
C SER A 224 -34.47 24.77 12.20
N TRP A 225 -33.96 25.48 13.21
CA TRP A 225 -34.55 25.67 14.55
C TRP A 225 -34.49 24.47 15.52
N ILE A 226 -33.64 24.63 16.56
CA ILE A 226 -33.63 23.89 17.84
C ILE A 226 -33.48 22.36 17.72
N LEU A 227 -32.25 21.86 17.83
CA LEU A 227 -32.00 20.44 18.05
C LEU A 227 -31.05 20.23 19.24
N THR A 228 -31.59 19.56 20.25
CA THR A 228 -30.88 18.95 21.37
C THR A 228 -30.32 17.60 20.88
N ILE A 229 -28.99 17.46 20.79
CA ILE A 229 -28.36 16.16 20.44
C ILE A 229 -28.35 15.28 21.67
N SER A 230 -28.98 14.10 21.65
CA SER A 230 -28.76 13.10 22.69
C SER A 230 -27.57 12.22 22.29
N LEU A 231 -26.43 12.35 22.98
CA LEU A 231 -25.32 11.41 22.82
C LEU A 231 -25.68 10.11 23.55
N HIS A 232 -26.10 9.10 22.80
CA HIS A 232 -26.32 7.76 23.35
C HIS A 232 -25.11 6.89 23.00
N LEU A 233 -24.32 6.57 24.02
CA LEU A 233 -23.14 5.72 23.90
C LEU A 233 -23.52 4.30 24.34
N PRO A 234 -23.16 3.25 23.59
CA PRO A 234 -23.37 1.87 24.02
C PRO A 234 -22.69 1.63 25.37
N PRO A 235 -23.34 0.95 26.32
CA PRO A 235 -22.80 0.74 27.65
C PRO A 235 -21.61 -0.22 27.58
N GLY A 236 -20.46 0.23 28.11
CA GLY A 236 -19.33 -0.64 28.45
C GLY A 236 -18.01 -0.29 27.79
N VAL A 237 -17.34 0.77 28.28
CA VAL A 237 -15.91 0.71 28.68
C VAL A 237 -15.55 2.00 29.42
N ALA A 238 -15.27 1.84 30.72
CA ALA A 238 -14.78 2.83 31.66
C ALA A 238 -13.36 3.34 31.27
N PRO A 239 -12.87 4.46 31.86
CA PRO A 239 -11.59 5.04 31.50
C PRO A 239 -10.47 4.26 32.18
N LEU A 240 -9.85 3.37 31.42
CA LEU A 240 -8.59 2.73 31.74
C LEU A 240 -7.86 2.48 30.43
N LEU A 241 -6.54 2.68 30.46
CA LEU A 241 -5.54 2.39 29.43
C LEU A 241 -5.51 0.90 29.00
N GLN A 242 -6.65 0.24 28.85
CA GLN A 242 -6.73 -1.21 28.69
C GLN A 242 -7.71 -1.61 27.59
N HIS A 243 -7.14 -2.31 26.63
CA HIS A 243 -7.79 -3.20 25.66
C HIS A 243 -8.59 -2.52 24.55
N ILE A 244 -7.85 -2.19 23.49
CA ILE A 244 -8.33 -1.99 22.12
C ILE A 244 -9.09 -3.26 21.71
N HIS A 245 -10.40 -3.27 21.94
CA HIS A 245 -11.28 -4.28 21.34
C HIS A 245 -11.68 -3.78 19.97
N GLY A 246 -11.21 -4.48 18.93
CA GLY A 246 -11.71 -4.31 17.57
C GLY A 246 -13.16 -4.72 17.52
N HIS A 247 -14.09 -3.78 17.69
CA HIS A 247 -15.46 -3.99 17.23
C HIS A 247 -15.43 -3.92 15.71
N GLY A 248 -15.48 -5.10 15.09
CA GLY A 248 -15.59 -5.28 13.65
C GLY A 248 -16.84 -4.61 13.10
N HIS A 249 -16.68 -3.35 12.70
CA HIS A 249 -17.60 -2.73 11.76
C HIS A 249 -17.06 -3.01 10.36
N HIS A 250 -17.64 -4.02 9.74
CA HIS A 250 -17.48 -4.44 8.35
C HIS A 250 -17.82 -3.30 7.39
N SER A 251 -16.89 -2.39 7.18
CA SER A 251 -17.00 -1.30 6.21
C SER A 251 -15.99 -1.56 5.11
N ARG A 252 -16.45 -2.00 3.93
CA ARG A 252 -15.67 -2.00 2.68
C ARG A 252 -15.04 -0.62 2.53
N ARG A 253 -13.72 -0.52 2.62
CA ARG A 253 -13.00 0.76 2.46
C ARG A 253 -11.81 0.63 1.53
N PRO A 254 -11.44 1.73 0.87
CA PRO A 254 -10.63 1.75 -0.35
C PRO A 254 -9.26 1.11 -0.16
N HIS A 255 -8.72 0.55 -1.23
CA HIS A 255 -7.30 0.25 -1.28
C HIS A 255 -6.64 1.45 -1.97
N GLN A 256 -5.68 2.07 -1.29
CA GLN A 256 -4.76 3.02 -1.93
C GLN A 256 -3.60 2.23 -2.54
N GLY A 257 -3.94 1.33 -3.47
CA GLY A 257 -2.98 0.69 -4.36
C GLY A 257 -2.79 1.61 -5.56
N GLY A 258 -1.56 2.05 -5.83
CA GLY A 258 -1.25 2.64 -7.11
C GLY A 258 -1.23 1.53 -8.16
N ASP A 259 -1.98 1.69 -9.24
CA ASP A 259 -1.96 0.80 -10.38
C ASP A 259 -0.58 0.90 -11.07
N VAL A 260 0.14 -0.23 -11.15
CA VAL A 260 1.54 -0.26 -11.57
C VAL A 260 1.73 -0.97 -12.90
N LEU A 261 2.00 -0.17 -13.93
CA LEU A 261 2.74 -0.61 -15.11
C LEU A 261 4.20 -0.17 -14.95
N VAL A 262 5.13 -1.11 -14.92
CA VAL A 262 6.58 -0.85 -14.86
C VAL A 262 7.06 -0.29 -16.20
N PRO A 263 7.63 0.92 -16.26
CA PRO A 263 8.20 1.46 -17.49
C PRO A 263 9.51 0.75 -17.87
N ASP A 264 9.65 0.42 -19.14
CA ASP A 264 10.82 -0.14 -19.80
C ASP A 264 11.90 0.94 -19.88
N VAL A 265 13.10 0.46 -20.17
CA VAL A 265 14.41 1.06 -19.96
C VAL A 265 14.63 2.42 -20.63
N ASN A 266 13.73 2.84 -21.54
CA ASN A 266 13.65 4.22 -21.98
C ASN A 266 12.40 4.90 -21.39
N SER A 267 12.61 5.65 -20.31
CA SER A 267 11.58 6.43 -19.60
C SER A 267 10.75 7.39 -20.45
N ASN A 268 11.19 7.64 -21.69
CA ASN A 268 10.49 8.50 -22.65
C ASN A 268 9.34 7.80 -23.38
N ASN A 269 9.38 6.48 -23.53
CA ASN A 269 8.32 5.70 -24.20
C ASN A 269 7.42 4.94 -23.21
N LEU A 270 7.90 4.71 -21.98
CA LEU A 270 7.16 3.96 -20.96
C LEU A 270 6.70 2.58 -21.49
N ASP A 271 7.50 1.89 -22.33
CA ASP A 271 7.15 0.52 -22.75
C ASP A 271 7.03 -0.38 -21.49
N VAL A 272 6.41 -1.55 -21.53
CA VAL A 272 6.21 -2.33 -20.28
C VAL A 272 7.36 -3.33 -20.15
N ALA A 273 7.98 -3.42 -18.97
CA ALA A 273 8.97 -4.47 -18.71
C ALA A 273 8.27 -5.80 -18.36
N ASP A 274 8.93 -6.94 -18.62
CA ASP A 274 8.49 -8.29 -18.23
C ASP A 274 8.58 -8.53 -16.69
N VAL A 275 8.33 -7.49 -15.88
CA VAL A 275 8.45 -7.49 -14.42
C VAL A 275 7.12 -7.06 -13.81
N LEU A 276 6.58 -7.87 -12.91
CA LEU A 276 5.37 -7.53 -12.16
C LEU A 276 5.73 -6.71 -10.92
N LYS A 277 5.05 -5.57 -10.76
CA LYS A 277 5.08 -4.72 -9.58
C LYS A 277 3.65 -4.26 -9.26
N PRO A 278 3.31 -3.97 -7.99
CA PRO A 278 4.09 -4.25 -6.77
C PRO A 278 4.32 -5.77 -6.60
N ASN A 279 5.09 -6.18 -5.60
CA ASN A 279 5.27 -7.61 -5.32
C ASN A 279 4.26 -8.14 -4.31
N ILE A 280 3.83 -7.31 -3.35
CA ILE A 280 2.97 -7.73 -2.24
C ILE A 280 2.15 -6.56 -1.68
N LEU A 281 1.07 -6.88 -0.98
CA LEU A 281 0.14 -5.93 -0.36
C LEU A 281 -0.02 -6.18 1.16
N PRO A 282 0.69 -5.47 2.04
CA PRO A 282 0.44 -5.46 3.48
C PRO A 282 -0.47 -4.28 3.92
N PRO A 283 -0.89 -4.23 5.19
CA PRO A 283 -1.51 -3.05 5.78
C PRO A 283 -0.59 -1.83 5.73
N GLY A 284 -1.10 -0.72 5.21
CA GLY A 284 -0.38 0.56 5.15
C GLY A 284 -1.24 1.78 5.46
N ASN A 285 -2.55 1.62 5.70
CA ASN A 285 -3.44 2.73 6.02
C ASN A 285 -3.72 2.82 7.53
N LEU A 286 -3.56 4.00 8.12
CA LEU A 286 -3.82 4.29 9.54
C LEU A 286 -3.07 3.33 10.49
N ILE A 287 -1.77 3.20 10.25
CA ILE A 287 -0.89 2.35 11.05
C ILE A 287 -0.45 3.13 12.29
N TRP A 288 -0.70 2.56 13.46
CA TRP A 288 -0.33 3.13 14.74
C TRP A 288 1.10 2.71 15.10
N ALA A 289 2.03 3.67 15.17
CA ALA A 289 3.42 3.40 15.47
C ALA A 289 4.02 4.47 16.39
N ALA A 290 5.21 4.19 16.93
CA ALA A 290 5.95 5.13 17.76
C ALA A 290 6.26 6.43 17.00
N TRP A 291 6.20 7.54 17.72
CA TRP A 291 6.46 8.89 17.21
C TRP A 291 7.33 9.64 18.20
N SER A 292 8.14 10.57 17.69
CA SER A 292 8.95 11.42 18.55
C SER A 292 8.11 12.59 19.06
N SER A 293 8.09 12.83 20.37
CA SER A 293 7.35 13.95 20.96
C SER A 293 7.86 15.33 20.51
N ILE A 294 9.08 15.39 19.99
CA ILE A 294 9.68 16.59 19.38
C ILE A 294 9.59 16.60 17.85
N GLY A 295 8.97 15.57 17.25
CA GLY A 295 8.77 15.46 15.81
C GLY A 295 7.73 16.48 15.34
N SER A 296 8.11 17.31 14.38
CA SER A 296 7.28 18.39 13.82
C SER A 296 6.90 18.17 12.35
N ASP A 297 7.24 17.00 11.78
CA ASP A 297 6.94 16.68 10.38
C ASP A 297 5.42 16.54 10.14
N GLU A 298 4.69 16.07 11.16
CA GLU A 298 3.24 15.98 11.19
C GLU A 298 2.72 16.73 12.42
N ARG A 299 2.31 17.99 12.23
CA ARG A 299 1.96 18.92 13.33
C ARG A 299 0.84 18.40 14.24
N GLU A 300 -0.02 17.55 13.70
CA GLU A 300 -1.15 16.93 14.37
C GLU A 300 -0.73 15.98 15.50
N PHE A 301 0.52 15.50 15.45
CA PHE A 301 1.12 14.58 16.41
C PHE A 301 2.25 15.24 17.22
N GLU A 302 2.41 16.56 17.17
CA GLU A 302 3.36 17.27 18.03
C GLU A 302 3.07 16.98 19.51
N GLY A 303 4.13 16.68 20.28
CA GLY A 303 4.01 16.26 21.68
C GLY A 303 3.49 14.84 21.91
N GLN A 304 3.13 14.09 20.85
CA GLN A 304 2.67 12.71 20.97
C GLN A 304 3.83 11.71 20.93
N GLU A 305 3.66 10.57 21.60
CA GLU A 305 4.63 9.46 21.56
C GLU A 305 4.26 8.40 20.51
N PHE A 306 3.08 8.53 19.91
CA PHE A 306 2.62 7.66 18.85
C PHE A 306 1.81 8.45 17.82
N ALA A 307 1.87 8.01 16.57
CA ALA A 307 1.14 8.60 15.45
C ALA A 307 0.41 7.53 14.64
N LEU A 308 -0.67 7.95 14.00
CA LEU A 308 -1.45 7.15 13.05
C LEU A 308 -1.24 7.72 11.65
N ILE A 309 -0.44 7.03 10.85
CA ILE A 309 -0.03 7.53 9.53
C ILE A 309 -0.36 6.47 8.47
N SER A 310 -0.63 6.94 7.24
CA SER A 310 -0.90 6.10 6.08
C SER A 310 0.19 6.23 5.02
N GLY A 311 0.43 5.14 4.30
CA GLY A 311 1.24 5.12 3.08
C GLY A 311 1.92 3.78 2.85
N ALA A 312 2.47 3.61 1.63
CA ALA A 312 3.36 2.49 1.32
C ALA A 312 4.56 2.45 2.28
N SER A 313 4.99 3.61 2.79
CA SER A 313 6.02 3.74 3.81
C SER A 313 5.72 3.01 5.12
N MET A 314 4.45 2.90 5.52
CA MET A 314 4.03 2.18 6.73
C MET A 314 3.83 0.68 6.45
N ALA A 315 3.54 0.35 5.20
CA ALA A 315 3.41 -1.02 4.72
C ALA A 315 4.76 -1.74 4.59
N THR A 316 5.80 -1.09 4.06
CA THR A 316 7.15 -1.64 3.88
C THR A 316 7.75 -2.29 5.14
N PRO A 317 7.75 -1.66 6.33
CA PRO A 317 8.33 -2.28 7.53
C PRO A 317 7.57 -3.52 8.02
N HIS A 318 6.27 -3.68 7.70
CA HIS A 318 5.57 -4.95 7.96
C HIS A 318 6.21 -6.10 7.20
N ILE A 319 6.51 -5.88 5.91
CA ILE A 319 7.17 -6.87 5.07
C ILE A 319 8.61 -7.13 5.51
N ALA A 320 9.33 -6.10 5.95
CA ALA A 320 10.66 -6.27 6.51
C ALA A 320 10.64 -7.20 7.75
N GLY A 321 9.67 -7.00 8.66
CA GLY A 321 9.49 -7.86 9.82
C GLY A 321 9.13 -9.30 9.46
N ILE A 322 8.22 -9.49 8.50
CA ILE A 322 7.83 -10.83 8.03
C ILE A 322 9.01 -11.53 7.35
N ALA A 323 9.77 -10.82 6.51
CA ALA A 323 10.97 -11.35 5.86
C ALA A 323 12.02 -11.81 6.89
N ALA A 324 12.20 -11.05 7.98
CA ALA A 324 13.08 -11.44 9.07
C ALA A 324 12.59 -12.74 9.77
N LEU A 325 11.28 -12.91 9.98
CA LEU A 325 10.71 -14.15 10.53
C LEU A 325 10.89 -15.35 9.59
N VAL A 326 10.69 -15.15 8.28
CA VAL A 326 10.94 -16.20 7.27
C VAL A 326 12.42 -16.56 7.24
N LYS A 327 13.34 -15.58 7.29
CA LYS A 327 14.79 -15.80 7.38
C LYS A 327 15.16 -16.55 8.67
N GLN A 328 14.56 -16.20 9.80
CA GLN A 328 14.78 -16.90 11.07
C GLN A 328 14.36 -18.37 10.97
N ARG A 329 13.23 -18.66 10.32
CA ARG A 329 12.74 -20.02 10.11
C ARG A 329 13.60 -20.79 9.11
N PHE A 330 14.04 -20.14 8.05
CA PHE A 330 14.85 -20.73 6.98
C PHE A 330 16.13 -19.91 6.73
N PRO A 331 17.17 -20.07 7.57
CA PRO A 331 18.38 -19.23 7.51
C PRO A 331 19.14 -19.31 6.18
N SER A 332 19.03 -20.44 5.46
CA SER A 332 19.69 -20.67 4.19
C SER A 332 18.95 -20.09 2.98
N LEU A 333 17.73 -19.58 3.13
CA LEU A 333 17.03 -18.98 2.00
C LEU A 333 17.72 -17.72 1.53
N SER A 334 17.79 -17.60 0.21
CA SER A 334 18.19 -16.38 -0.46
C SER A 334 17.12 -15.28 -0.26
N PRO A 335 17.45 -14.01 -0.55
CA PRO A 335 16.46 -12.94 -0.65
C PRO A 335 15.27 -13.28 -1.58
N ALA A 336 15.52 -13.90 -2.72
CA ALA A 336 14.47 -14.29 -3.66
C ALA A 336 13.61 -15.44 -3.13
N GLY A 337 14.20 -16.39 -2.41
CA GLY A 337 13.46 -17.45 -1.73
C GLY A 337 12.50 -16.91 -0.67
N ILE A 338 12.92 -15.91 0.10
CA ILE A 338 12.08 -15.21 1.09
C ILE A 338 10.95 -14.43 0.40
N ALA A 339 11.28 -13.70 -0.68
CA ALA A 339 10.29 -13.02 -1.51
C ALA A 339 9.23 -14.01 -2.05
N SER A 340 9.69 -15.15 -2.59
CA SER A 340 8.82 -16.17 -3.12
C SER A 340 7.90 -16.74 -2.06
N ALA A 341 8.41 -17.07 -0.87
CA ALA A 341 7.61 -17.60 0.22
C ALA A 341 6.45 -16.68 0.58
N MET A 342 6.69 -15.36 0.64
CA MET A 342 5.62 -14.38 0.90
C MET A 342 4.67 -14.19 -0.28
N SER A 343 5.18 -14.19 -1.52
CA SER A 343 4.36 -13.98 -2.71
C SER A 343 3.42 -15.15 -2.99
N THR A 344 3.93 -16.38 -3.00
CA THR A 344 3.13 -17.55 -3.39
C THR A 344 2.05 -17.91 -2.39
N THR A 345 2.16 -17.44 -1.14
CA THR A 345 1.19 -17.71 -0.08
C THR A 345 0.27 -16.53 0.22
N ALA A 346 0.39 -15.43 -0.53
CA ALA A 346 -0.45 -14.26 -0.38
C ALA A 346 -1.94 -14.57 -0.65
N LEU A 347 -2.83 -13.73 -0.14
CA LEU A 347 -4.27 -13.89 -0.31
C LEU A 347 -4.78 -12.95 -1.39
N THR A 348 -5.51 -13.49 -2.37
CA THR A 348 -6.15 -12.70 -3.44
C THR A 348 -7.61 -12.35 -3.13
N LEU A 349 -8.12 -12.85 -1.99
CA LEU A 349 -9.48 -12.64 -1.50
C LEU A 349 -9.47 -11.94 -0.14
N ASP A 350 -10.51 -11.16 0.12
CA ASP A 350 -10.78 -10.54 1.42
C ASP A 350 -11.29 -11.57 2.45
N SER A 351 -11.50 -11.11 3.69
CA SER A 351 -12.03 -11.96 4.77
C SER A 351 -13.44 -12.50 4.54
N ASN A 352 -14.17 -12.00 3.54
CA ASN A 352 -15.49 -12.47 3.12
C ASN A 352 -15.41 -13.39 1.88
N GLY A 353 -14.20 -13.79 1.47
CA GLY A 353 -13.97 -14.59 0.27
C GLY A 353 -14.27 -13.85 -1.04
N GLN A 354 -14.31 -12.52 -1.02
CA GLN A 354 -14.53 -11.69 -2.22
C GLN A 354 -13.19 -11.23 -2.80
N PRO A 355 -13.11 -10.95 -4.11
CA PRO A 355 -11.90 -10.38 -4.70
C PRO A 355 -11.48 -9.08 -4.01
N LEU A 356 -10.17 -8.88 -3.86
CA LEU A 356 -9.63 -7.59 -3.43
C LEU A 356 -10.10 -6.48 -4.39
N LEU A 357 -10.28 -5.27 -3.85
CA LEU A 357 -10.77 -4.12 -4.61
C LEU A 357 -9.67 -3.07 -4.72
N ALA A 358 -9.63 -2.29 -5.79
CA ALA A 358 -8.69 -1.19 -5.96
C ALA A 358 -9.45 0.10 -6.31
N GLN A 359 -8.83 1.23 -5.98
CA GLN A 359 -9.29 2.53 -6.45
C GLN A 359 -8.88 2.70 -7.92
N HIS A 360 -9.85 2.98 -8.79
CA HIS A 360 -9.59 3.24 -10.22
C HIS A 360 -9.58 4.75 -10.52
N PRO A 361 -8.82 5.19 -11.54
CA PRO A 361 -8.88 6.56 -12.03
C PRO A 361 -10.30 6.99 -12.38
N SER A 362 -10.78 8.10 -11.82
CA SER A 362 -12.11 8.67 -12.10
C SER A 362 -12.01 10.18 -12.27
N SER A 363 -12.75 10.74 -13.25
CA SER A 363 -12.89 12.19 -13.44
C SER A 363 -13.80 12.84 -12.39
N ASN A 364 -14.56 12.03 -11.65
CA ASN A 364 -15.38 12.46 -10.54
C ASN A 364 -14.64 12.14 -9.23
N VAL A 365 -14.77 13.02 -8.23
CA VAL A 365 -14.16 12.92 -6.89
C VAL A 365 -14.53 11.63 -6.13
N ASP A 366 -15.48 10.85 -6.65
CA ASP A 366 -15.77 9.50 -6.16
C ASP A 366 -14.72 8.50 -6.66
N SER A 367 -13.92 7.99 -5.75
CA SER A 367 -13.07 6.82 -5.96
C SER A 367 -13.95 5.63 -6.37
N ILE A 368 -13.95 5.27 -7.66
CA ILE A 368 -14.63 4.08 -8.13
C ILE A 368 -13.82 2.89 -7.64
N LEU A 369 -14.39 2.11 -6.71
CA LEU A 369 -13.83 0.83 -6.33
C LEU A 369 -14.24 -0.22 -7.34
N GLY A 370 -13.25 -0.88 -7.91
CA GLY A 370 -13.43 -2.01 -8.82
C GLY A 370 -12.60 -3.21 -8.35
N PRO A 371 -12.75 -4.38 -8.98
CA PRO A 371 -11.84 -5.49 -8.76
C PRO A 371 -10.40 -5.04 -8.94
N ALA A 372 -9.54 -5.41 -7.99
CA ALA A 372 -8.11 -5.16 -8.08
C ALA A 372 -7.46 -6.14 -9.06
N THR A 373 -6.37 -5.70 -9.65
CA THR A 373 -5.53 -6.49 -10.54
C THR A 373 -4.19 -6.79 -9.88
N PRO A 374 -3.40 -7.73 -10.42
CA PRO A 374 -2.01 -7.92 -10.01
C PRO A 374 -1.15 -6.64 -10.06
N PHE A 375 -1.51 -5.64 -10.85
CA PHE A 375 -0.82 -4.34 -10.86
C PHE A 375 -1.17 -3.45 -9.65
N ASP A 376 -2.21 -3.78 -8.90
CA ASP A 376 -2.57 -3.09 -7.66
C ASP A 376 -1.98 -3.77 -6.41
N PHE A 377 -1.96 -5.11 -6.40
CA PHE A 377 -1.60 -5.90 -5.21
C PHE A 377 -0.41 -6.85 -5.38
N GLY A 378 0.13 -6.97 -6.59
CA GLY A 378 1.22 -7.90 -6.90
C GLY A 378 0.75 -9.34 -6.78
N ALA A 379 1.35 -10.07 -5.84
CA ALA A 379 0.88 -11.41 -5.50
C ALA A 379 -0.39 -11.39 -4.62
N GLY A 380 -0.66 -10.33 -3.85
CA GLY A 380 -1.86 -10.24 -3.02
C GLY A 380 -1.58 -9.79 -1.60
N PHE A 381 -2.58 -9.92 -0.74
CA PHE A 381 -2.50 -9.53 0.66
C PHE A 381 -1.58 -10.48 1.44
N VAL A 382 -0.60 -9.95 2.17
CA VAL A 382 0.42 -10.78 2.82
C VAL A 382 -0.18 -11.74 3.86
N ASN A 383 0.29 -12.98 3.87
CA ASN A 383 -0.08 -14.00 4.87
C ASN A 383 1.18 -14.54 5.58
N PRO A 384 1.56 -13.95 6.73
CA PRO A 384 2.78 -14.34 7.44
C PRO A 384 2.78 -15.80 7.90
N ALA A 385 1.62 -16.32 8.30
CA ALA A 385 1.50 -17.68 8.82
C ALA A 385 1.74 -18.74 7.74
N ALA A 386 1.29 -18.49 6.52
CA ALA A 386 1.57 -19.38 5.39
C ALA A 386 2.99 -19.17 4.84
N ALA A 387 3.55 -17.96 4.90
CA ALA A 387 4.89 -17.67 4.40
C ALA A 387 6.02 -18.41 5.15
N ILE A 388 5.80 -18.83 6.40
CA ILE A 388 6.75 -19.64 7.18
C ILE A 388 6.63 -21.16 6.92
N ASP A 389 5.68 -21.58 6.08
CA ASP A 389 5.52 -22.94 5.57
C ASP A 389 4.96 -22.89 4.13
N PRO A 390 5.74 -22.39 3.15
CA PRO A 390 5.23 -22.14 1.80
C PRO A 390 5.17 -23.38 0.90
N GLY A 391 5.72 -24.53 1.36
CA GLY A 391 5.88 -25.76 0.58
C GLY A 391 6.95 -25.65 -0.51
N LEU A 392 6.71 -24.82 -1.52
CA LEU A 392 7.62 -24.56 -2.65
C LEU A 392 8.01 -23.07 -2.73
N ILE A 393 9.22 -22.80 -3.23
CA ILE A 393 9.69 -21.45 -3.56
C ILE A 393 10.31 -21.40 -4.96
N PHE A 394 10.30 -20.21 -5.56
CA PHE A 394 10.95 -19.89 -6.83
C PHE A 394 12.16 -19.00 -6.52
N ASP A 395 13.33 -19.62 -6.50
CA ASP A 395 14.57 -18.95 -6.10
C ASP A 395 15.30 -18.34 -7.30
N ALA A 396 16.00 -17.22 -7.07
CA ALA A 396 16.83 -16.53 -8.05
C ALA A 396 18.06 -15.92 -7.35
N GLY A 397 19.22 -16.08 -7.98
CA GLY A 397 20.49 -15.56 -7.49
C GLY A 397 21.01 -14.36 -8.29
N PHE A 398 22.15 -13.83 -7.84
CA PHE A 398 22.83 -12.72 -8.51
C PHE A 398 23.07 -12.97 -10.01
N ARG A 399 23.42 -14.21 -10.39
CA ARG A 399 23.66 -14.56 -11.80
C ARG A 399 22.40 -14.46 -12.65
N ASP A 400 21.24 -14.82 -12.09
CA ASP A 400 19.95 -14.73 -12.78
C ASP A 400 19.56 -13.26 -13.00
N TYR A 401 19.88 -12.37 -12.05
CA TYR A 401 19.67 -10.93 -12.23
C TYR A 401 20.62 -10.31 -13.27
N ILE A 402 21.88 -10.76 -13.36
CA ILE A 402 22.77 -10.33 -14.45
C ILE A 402 22.24 -10.83 -15.80
N GLN A 403 21.73 -12.06 -15.87
CA GLN A 403 21.10 -12.59 -17.08
C GLN A 403 19.85 -11.80 -17.47
N PHE A 404 19.02 -11.42 -16.49
CA PHE A 404 17.90 -10.50 -16.70
C PHE A 404 18.38 -9.17 -17.30
N LEU A 405 19.39 -8.52 -16.72
CA LEU A 405 19.93 -7.26 -17.24
C LEU A 405 20.47 -7.40 -18.68
N CYS A 406 21.17 -8.49 -18.98
CA CYS A 406 21.66 -8.77 -20.33
C CYS A 406 20.56 -9.09 -21.36
N SER A 407 19.37 -9.47 -20.90
CA SER A 407 18.22 -9.73 -21.79
C SER A 407 17.49 -8.47 -22.24
N ILE A 408 17.80 -7.33 -21.63
CA ILE A 408 17.18 -6.05 -21.94
C ILE A 408 17.78 -5.50 -23.24
N PRO A 409 17.00 -5.29 -24.32
CA PRO A 409 17.53 -4.90 -25.62
C PRO A 409 18.33 -3.58 -25.62
N ALA A 410 18.00 -2.67 -24.71
CA ALA A 410 18.67 -1.37 -24.57
C ALA A 410 20.02 -1.44 -23.86
N LEU A 411 20.39 -2.57 -23.24
CA LEU A 411 21.64 -2.73 -22.48
C LEU A 411 22.65 -3.58 -23.24
N SER A 412 23.88 -3.08 -23.36
CA SER A 412 25.00 -3.90 -23.87
C SER A 412 25.64 -4.72 -22.76
N ASN A 413 26.18 -5.90 -23.11
CA ASN A 413 26.93 -6.73 -22.18
C ASN A 413 28.13 -5.98 -21.54
N SER A 414 28.80 -5.11 -22.31
CA SER A 414 29.89 -4.26 -21.80
C SER A 414 29.41 -3.29 -20.72
N THR A 415 28.21 -2.71 -20.88
CA THR A 415 27.62 -1.79 -19.90
C THR A 415 27.27 -2.51 -18.61
N VAL A 416 26.62 -3.68 -18.71
CA VAL A 416 26.28 -4.50 -17.53
C VAL A 416 27.55 -4.97 -16.81
N SER A 417 28.55 -5.43 -17.56
CA SER A 417 29.82 -5.88 -16.99
C SER A 417 30.57 -4.76 -16.28
N ALA A 418 30.61 -3.55 -16.86
CA ALA A 418 31.25 -2.39 -16.25
C ALA A 418 30.55 -1.95 -14.95
N ALA A 419 29.22 -2.05 -14.89
CA ALA A 419 28.43 -1.62 -13.74
C ALA A 419 28.41 -2.66 -12.59
N THR A 420 28.42 -3.95 -12.92
CA THR A 420 28.19 -5.04 -11.94
C THR A 420 29.44 -5.85 -11.64
N GLY A 421 30.52 -5.68 -12.42
CA GLY A 421 31.74 -6.47 -12.33
C GLY A 421 31.55 -7.94 -12.73
N SER A 422 30.47 -8.29 -13.42
CA SER A 422 30.16 -9.66 -13.85
C SER A 422 29.63 -9.68 -15.27
N SER A 423 30.10 -10.65 -16.06
CA SER A 423 29.73 -10.82 -17.47
C SER A 423 28.87 -12.06 -17.68
N PHE A 424 28.29 -12.12 -18.87
CA PHE A 424 27.29 -13.09 -19.27
C PHE A 424 27.83 -14.39 -19.89
N PHE A 425 27.03 -15.47 -19.83
CA PHE A 425 27.42 -16.82 -20.28
C PHE A 425 26.61 -17.40 -21.47
N THR A 426 25.41 -16.89 -21.83
CA THR A 426 24.50 -17.63 -22.75
C THR A 426 23.69 -16.78 -23.74
N SER A 427 23.99 -16.80 -25.04
CA SER A 427 23.46 -15.87 -26.07
C SER A 427 21.93 -15.71 -26.30
N SER A 428 21.02 -16.43 -25.64
CA SER A 428 19.56 -16.23 -25.81
C SER A 428 18.76 -16.37 -24.52
N SER A 429 18.38 -15.26 -23.89
CA SER A 429 17.43 -15.23 -22.79
C SER A 429 16.58 -13.97 -22.86
N PHE A 430 15.36 -14.02 -22.35
CA PHE A 430 14.51 -12.85 -22.20
C PHE A 430 14.26 -12.55 -20.72
N ALA A 431 13.82 -11.32 -20.45
CA ALA A 431 13.52 -10.85 -19.11
C ALA A 431 12.49 -11.72 -18.37
N SER A 432 11.47 -12.21 -19.08
CA SER A 432 10.44 -13.12 -18.55
C SER A 432 10.92 -14.52 -18.14
N ASP A 433 12.15 -14.89 -18.48
CA ASP A 433 12.76 -16.17 -18.09
C ASP A 433 13.34 -16.15 -16.67
N LEU A 434 13.40 -14.98 -16.01
CA LEU A 434 13.77 -14.88 -14.60
C LEU A 434 12.85 -15.76 -13.74
N ASN A 435 13.43 -16.54 -12.83
CA ASN A 435 12.69 -17.51 -12.01
C ASN A 435 11.92 -16.84 -10.85
N THR A 436 10.90 -16.06 -11.19
CA THR A 436 10.04 -15.34 -10.24
C THR A 436 8.74 -16.09 -9.95
N PRO A 437 8.08 -15.83 -8.81
CA PRO A 437 6.77 -16.42 -8.47
C PRO A 437 5.60 -15.77 -9.24
N TYR A 438 5.82 -15.36 -10.50
CA TYR A 438 4.82 -14.81 -11.41
C TYR A 438 5.28 -15.02 -12.86
N VAL A 439 4.38 -14.85 -13.82
CA VAL A 439 4.72 -14.74 -15.25
C VAL A 439 4.25 -13.39 -15.75
N SER A 440 5.18 -12.52 -16.17
CA SER A 440 4.87 -11.23 -16.78
C SER A 440 5.48 -11.16 -18.17
N ILE A 441 4.65 -10.96 -19.20
CA ILE A 441 5.09 -10.79 -20.58
C ILE A 441 4.41 -9.54 -21.15
N ALA A 442 5.18 -8.47 -21.27
CA ALA A 442 4.70 -7.17 -21.72
C ALA A 442 4.18 -7.17 -23.17
N SER A 443 4.72 -8.05 -24.02
CA SER A 443 4.30 -8.17 -25.41
C SER A 443 4.50 -9.60 -25.92
N LEU A 444 3.46 -10.43 -25.79
CA LEU A 444 3.45 -11.79 -26.31
C LEU A 444 3.16 -11.78 -27.81
N ASN A 445 4.20 -11.95 -28.63
CA ASN A 445 4.07 -12.08 -30.08
C ASN A 445 3.95 -13.56 -30.50
N GLY A 446 2.74 -14.01 -30.83
CA GLY A 446 2.50 -15.41 -31.18
C GLY A 446 2.49 -16.33 -29.97
N ALA A 447 3.52 -17.17 -29.81
CA ALA A 447 3.61 -18.15 -28.72
C ALA A 447 4.99 -18.13 -28.05
N ARG A 448 5.01 -18.39 -26.75
CA ARG A 448 6.22 -18.40 -25.93
C ARG A 448 6.09 -19.43 -24.82
N SER A 449 7.20 -20.12 -24.52
CA SER A 449 7.30 -20.92 -23.29
C SER A 449 8.21 -20.24 -22.29
N VAL A 450 7.78 -20.20 -21.03
CA VAL A 450 8.58 -19.75 -19.89
C VAL A 450 8.75 -20.90 -18.91
N VAL A 451 9.93 -20.98 -18.30
CA VAL A 451 10.26 -22.03 -17.33
C VAL A 451 10.25 -21.43 -15.93
N ARG A 452 9.69 -22.17 -14.98
CA ARG A 452 9.78 -21.91 -13.55
C ARG A 452 10.37 -23.13 -12.85
N ILE A 453 11.35 -22.90 -12.00
CA ILE A 453 12.00 -23.94 -11.20
C ILE A 453 11.57 -23.71 -9.75
N ALA A 454 10.72 -24.60 -9.26
CA ALA A 454 10.30 -24.59 -7.87
C ALA A 454 11.21 -25.50 -7.04
N THR A 455 11.54 -25.07 -5.83
CA THR A 455 12.35 -25.82 -4.85
C THR A 455 11.47 -26.14 -3.66
N SER A 456 11.43 -27.41 -3.23
CA SER A 456 10.75 -27.78 -1.98
C SER A 456 11.56 -27.32 -0.77
N VAL A 457 10.92 -26.58 0.13
CA VAL A 457 11.53 -26.15 1.41
C VAL A 457 11.10 -27.04 2.59
N SER A 458 10.25 -28.04 2.31
CA SER A 458 9.83 -29.05 3.27
C SER A 458 10.85 -30.19 3.33
N GLU A 459 10.94 -30.87 4.47
CA GLU A 459 11.67 -32.13 4.62
C GLU A 459 10.86 -33.34 4.12
N ARG A 460 9.56 -33.14 3.88
CA ARG A 460 8.61 -34.19 3.52
C ARG A 460 8.23 -34.07 2.07
N ASP A 461 8.06 -35.23 1.44
CA ASP A 461 7.55 -35.35 0.09
C ASP A 461 6.09 -34.87 0.03
N GLU A 462 5.73 -34.25 -1.09
CA GLU A 462 4.40 -33.71 -1.36
C GLU A 462 4.05 -33.84 -2.84
N ALA A 463 2.78 -34.14 -3.11
CA ALA A 463 2.25 -34.17 -4.46
C ALA A 463 1.42 -32.91 -4.73
N TYR A 464 1.69 -32.27 -5.86
CA TYR A 464 1.02 -31.06 -6.30
C TYR A 464 0.21 -31.29 -7.57
N ASN A 465 -0.95 -30.66 -7.64
CA ASN A 465 -1.75 -30.52 -8.85
C ASN A 465 -1.73 -29.06 -9.31
N ALA A 466 -1.45 -28.85 -10.59
CA ALA A 466 -1.39 -27.53 -11.19
C ALA A 466 -2.70 -27.21 -11.91
N THR A 467 -3.36 -26.12 -11.50
CA THR A 467 -4.57 -25.61 -12.14
C THR A 467 -4.35 -24.21 -12.68
N LEU A 468 -4.99 -23.88 -13.81
CA LEU A 468 -4.81 -22.60 -14.50
C LEU A 468 -6.13 -21.83 -14.55
N VAL A 469 -6.08 -20.58 -14.12
CA VAL A 469 -7.10 -19.57 -14.42
C VAL A 469 -6.64 -18.85 -15.68
N VAL A 470 -7.20 -19.25 -16.82
CA VAL A 470 -6.71 -18.81 -18.13
C VAL A 470 -7.19 -17.39 -18.46
N PRO A 471 -6.29 -16.45 -18.82
CA PRO A 471 -6.66 -15.11 -19.22
C PRO A 471 -7.47 -15.10 -20.53
N ALA A 472 -8.52 -14.27 -20.61
CA ALA A 472 -9.32 -14.14 -21.82
C ALA A 472 -8.49 -13.61 -23.00
N GLY A 473 -8.30 -14.42 -24.05
CA GLY A 473 -7.54 -14.03 -25.25
C GLY A 473 -6.11 -14.58 -25.35
N VAL A 474 -5.66 -15.37 -24.36
CA VAL A 474 -4.39 -16.10 -24.40
C VAL A 474 -4.65 -17.53 -23.94
N SER A 475 -4.19 -18.53 -24.69
CA SER A 475 -4.18 -19.90 -24.19
C SER A 475 -2.93 -20.12 -23.34
N VAL A 476 -3.08 -20.73 -22.17
CA VAL A 476 -1.97 -21.08 -21.28
C VAL A 476 -2.04 -22.57 -20.98
N THR A 477 -0.90 -23.26 -21.07
CA THR A 477 -0.75 -24.64 -20.61
C THR A 477 0.43 -24.75 -19.65
N VAL A 478 0.40 -25.72 -18.74
CA VAL A 478 1.48 -26.00 -17.79
C VAL A 478 1.88 -27.48 -17.87
N GLN A 479 3.18 -27.74 -17.88
CA GLN A 479 3.73 -29.10 -17.87
C GLN A 479 4.86 -29.23 -16.84
N PRO A 480 4.84 -30.25 -15.97
CA PRO A 480 3.74 -31.21 -15.77
C PRO A 480 2.51 -30.56 -15.11
N SER A 481 1.32 -31.11 -15.34
CA SER A 481 0.08 -30.68 -14.68
C SER A 481 -0.11 -31.31 -13.29
N SER A 482 0.62 -32.38 -12.98
CA SER A 482 0.70 -32.98 -11.64
C SER A 482 2.09 -33.59 -11.44
N PHE A 483 2.62 -33.49 -10.22
CA PHE A 483 3.96 -33.97 -9.91
C PHE A 483 4.11 -34.24 -8.42
N SER A 484 5.06 -35.11 -8.06
CA SER A 484 5.51 -35.29 -6.68
C SER A 484 6.94 -34.77 -6.56
N VAL A 485 7.20 -34.00 -5.52
CA VAL A 485 8.51 -33.44 -5.22
C VAL A 485 8.97 -33.96 -3.87
N ARG A 486 10.22 -34.44 -3.82
CA ARG A 486 10.83 -34.83 -2.54
C ARG A 486 11.29 -33.61 -1.78
N GLY A 487 11.40 -33.72 -0.46
CA GLY A 487 11.95 -32.64 0.36
C GLY A 487 13.33 -32.17 -0.14
N GLY A 488 13.50 -30.85 -0.27
CA GLY A 488 14.74 -30.24 -0.78
C GLY A 488 15.03 -30.42 -2.28
N GLN A 489 14.13 -31.07 -3.05
CA GLN A 489 14.32 -31.27 -4.49
C GLN A 489 13.67 -30.17 -5.33
N LEU A 490 14.13 -30.09 -6.57
CA LEU A 490 13.67 -29.14 -7.58
C LEU A 490 12.63 -29.78 -8.50
N VAL A 491 11.67 -28.99 -8.94
CA VAL A 491 10.73 -29.36 -10.01
C VAL A 491 10.68 -28.27 -11.07
N LYS A 492 10.71 -28.69 -12.33
CA LYS A 492 10.61 -27.80 -13.49
C LYS A 492 9.17 -27.74 -13.99
N LEU A 493 8.61 -26.54 -13.99
CA LEU A 493 7.33 -26.20 -14.59
C LEU A 493 7.57 -25.43 -15.88
N THR A 494 6.97 -25.88 -16.97
CA THR A 494 7.01 -25.18 -18.26
C THR A 494 5.62 -24.65 -18.56
N LEU A 495 5.48 -23.33 -18.62
CA LEU A 495 4.25 -22.67 -19.03
C LEU A 495 4.36 -22.25 -20.49
N THR A 496 3.43 -22.67 -21.33
CA THR A 496 3.36 -22.26 -22.73
C THR A 496 2.16 -21.35 -22.93
N LEU A 497 2.43 -20.11 -23.35
CA LEU A 497 1.44 -19.07 -23.62
C LEU A 497 1.34 -18.85 -25.13
N LYS A 498 0.12 -18.72 -25.65
CA LYS A 498 -0.13 -18.40 -27.06
C LYS A 498 -1.23 -17.35 -27.19
N ALA A 499 -0.90 -16.26 -27.85
CA ALA A 499 -1.81 -15.17 -28.16
C ALA A 499 -2.91 -15.66 -29.12
N LEU A 500 -4.16 -15.49 -28.70
CA LEU A 500 -5.34 -15.78 -29.52
C LEU A 500 -5.95 -14.48 -30.08
N VAL A 501 -5.79 -13.38 -29.34
CA VAL A 501 -6.22 -12.04 -29.72
C VAL A 501 -5.06 -11.05 -29.64
N THR A 502 -5.14 -9.97 -30.39
CA THR A 502 -4.26 -8.81 -30.21
C THR A 502 -4.92 -7.85 -29.22
N SER A 503 -4.29 -7.65 -28.06
CA SER A 503 -4.70 -6.71 -27.03
C SER A 503 -3.50 -5.94 -26.53
N SER A 504 -3.57 -4.60 -26.61
CA SER A 504 -2.59 -3.72 -25.97
C SER A 504 -2.85 -3.57 -24.46
N ALA A 505 -4.06 -3.87 -24.00
CA ALA A 505 -4.38 -3.89 -22.58
C ALA A 505 -3.88 -5.20 -21.94
N PRO A 506 -3.34 -5.12 -20.71
CA PRO A 506 -2.89 -6.29 -19.97
C PRO A 506 -4.08 -7.20 -19.63
N ILE A 507 -3.86 -8.51 -19.73
CA ILE A 507 -4.81 -9.55 -19.40
C ILE A 507 -4.21 -10.40 -18.28
N PHE A 508 -5.05 -10.79 -17.32
CA PHE A 508 -4.63 -11.46 -16.09
C PHE A 508 -5.17 -12.88 -16.00
N GLY A 509 -4.33 -13.78 -15.49
CA GLY A 509 -4.65 -15.15 -15.14
C GLY A 509 -3.79 -15.60 -13.97
N GLU A 510 -3.81 -16.89 -13.67
CA GLU A 510 -3.13 -17.42 -12.50
C GLU A 510 -2.77 -18.89 -12.69
N LEU A 511 -1.61 -19.29 -12.15
CA LEU A 511 -1.26 -20.69 -11.93
C LEU A 511 -1.42 -20.99 -10.44
N LEU A 512 -2.24 -21.97 -10.11
CA LEU A 512 -2.45 -22.49 -8.77
C LEU A 512 -1.75 -23.84 -8.63
N LEU A 513 -1.04 -24.06 -7.53
CA LEU A 513 -0.45 -25.34 -7.16
C LEU A 513 -1.04 -25.78 -5.82
N ASP A 514 -1.86 -26.82 -5.86
CA ASP A 514 -2.49 -27.41 -4.67
C ASP A 514 -1.74 -28.67 -4.27
N GLY A 515 -1.13 -28.63 -3.09
CA GLY A 515 -0.41 -29.74 -2.48
C GLY A 515 -1.32 -30.63 -1.62
N ASP A 516 -1.09 -31.95 -1.65
CA ASP A 516 -1.86 -32.93 -0.88
C ASP A 516 -1.64 -32.84 0.64
N ARG A 517 -0.71 -32.00 1.11
CA ARG A 517 -0.50 -31.65 2.52
C ARG A 517 -1.16 -30.35 2.95
N GLY A 518 -1.88 -29.69 2.04
CA GLY A 518 -2.62 -28.45 2.32
C GLY A 518 -1.89 -27.17 1.91
N HIS A 519 -0.68 -27.24 1.36
CA HIS A 519 -0.04 -26.08 0.75
C HIS A 519 -0.83 -25.63 -0.47
N ARG A 520 -1.09 -24.33 -0.56
CA ARG A 520 -1.71 -23.70 -1.74
C ARG A 520 -0.84 -22.53 -2.15
N LEU A 521 -0.33 -22.62 -3.37
CA LEU A 521 0.49 -21.59 -3.96
C LEU A 521 -0.22 -21.01 -5.16
N HIS A 522 -0.10 -19.71 -5.35
CA HIS A 522 -0.58 -19.06 -6.56
C HIS A 522 0.50 -18.17 -7.17
N LEU A 523 0.51 -18.12 -8.50
CA LEU A 523 1.44 -17.33 -9.30
C LEU A 523 0.63 -16.52 -10.30
N PRO A 524 0.61 -15.18 -10.20
CA PRO A 524 -0.11 -14.35 -11.15
C PRO A 524 0.53 -14.41 -12.54
N ILE A 525 -0.31 -14.39 -13.57
CA ILE A 525 0.07 -14.34 -14.99
C ILE A 525 -0.44 -13.02 -15.56
N CYS A 526 0.46 -12.17 -16.05
CA CYS A 526 0.16 -10.85 -16.61
C CYS A 526 0.70 -10.78 -18.04
N VAL A 527 -0.17 -10.59 -19.03
CA VAL A 527 0.24 -10.63 -20.44
C VAL A 527 -0.50 -9.59 -21.26
N SER A 528 0.22 -8.82 -22.08
CA SER A 528 -0.38 -8.15 -23.24
C SER A 528 0.00 -8.91 -24.51
N SER A 529 -0.93 -9.03 -25.46
CA SER A 529 -0.81 -10.02 -26.55
C SER A 529 -0.89 -9.40 -27.93
N LYS A 530 -0.15 -9.96 -28.89
CA LYS A 530 -0.22 -9.63 -30.31
C LYS A 530 -0.22 -10.93 -31.10
N ILE A 531 -1.22 -11.13 -31.96
CA ILE A 531 -1.25 -12.26 -32.89
C ILE A 531 -0.06 -12.09 -33.85
N ALA A 532 0.72 -13.15 -34.04
CA ALA A 532 1.79 -13.15 -35.02
C ALA A 532 1.22 -12.82 -36.40
N SER A 533 1.76 -11.79 -37.06
CA SER A 533 1.39 -11.51 -38.46
C SER A 533 1.79 -12.70 -39.32
N SER A 534 0.82 -13.31 -40.01
CA SER A 534 1.11 -14.23 -41.11
C SER A 534 1.89 -13.45 -42.17
N GLY A 535 3.21 -13.56 -42.15
CA GLY A 535 4.04 -13.00 -43.20
C GLY A 535 3.65 -13.68 -44.51
N THR A 536 3.01 -12.95 -45.40
CA THR A 536 3.05 -13.27 -46.83
C THR A 536 4.51 -13.10 -47.25
N SER A 537 5.15 -14.23 -47.53
CA SER A 537 6.46 -14.37 -48.15
C SER A 537 6.63 -13.54 -49.41
#